data_AF-A0A524EB36-F1
#
_entry.id   AF-A0A524EB36-F1
#
_cell.length_a   1.000
_cell.length_b   1.000
_cell.length_c   1.000
_cell.angle_alpha   90.00
_cell.angle_beta   90.00
_cell.angle_gamma   90.00
#
_symmetry.space_group_name_H-M   'P 1'
#
loop_
_entity.id
_entity.type
_entity.pdbx_description
1 polymer ?
#
loop_
_entity_poly.entity_id
_entity_poly.type
_entity_poly.pdbx_seq_one_letter_code
_entity_poly.pdbx_strand_id
1 'polypeptide(L)'
;MIYTNSVWTSMRKHTKRQIEGDGVKLLTDYLEYTIQDVVKQSEALLKINGKKNQRISEDCIKAIIKGEYDTPVPFMAGGIEKDKGNLVEFAILKE
;
A
#
# COMPACT_ATOMS: atom_id res chain seq x y z
N MET A 1 -12.68 1.75 -13.18
CA MET A 1 -11.95 1.75 -11.90
C MET A 1 -12.89 2.25 -10.81
N ILE A 2 -13.40 1.37 -9.94
CA ILE A 2 -14.45 1.72 -8.96
C ILE A 2 -13.88 2.49 -7.74
N TYR A 3 -12.56 2.43 -7.51
CA TYR A 3 -11.94 2.92 -6.28
C TYR A 3 -11.26 4.29 -6.38
N THR A 4 -11.04 4.83 -7.58
CA THR A 4 -10.27 6.07 -7.79
C THR A 4 -10.91 7.29 -7.11
N ASN A 5 -12.24 7.36 -7.11
CA ASN A 5 -12.99 8.42 -6.42
C ASN A 5 -12.89 8.33 -4.88
N SER A 6 -12.90 7.11 -4.33
CA SER A 6 -12.73 6.89 -2.89
C SER A 6 -11.32 7.23 -2.44
N VAL A 7 -10.32 6.84 -3.23
CA VAL A 7 -8.91 7.18 -2.98
C VAL A 7 -8.71 8.70 -3.02
N TRP A 8 -9.22 9.38 -4.05
CA TRP A 8 -9.19 10.85 -4.12
C TRP A 8 -9.83 11.51 -2.89
N THR A 9 -11.02 11.05 -2.50
CA THR A 9 -11.75 11.59 -1.36
C THR A 9 -10.95 11.42 -0.06
N SER A 10 -10.34 10.26 0.15
CA SER A 10 -9.46 10.02 1.30
C SER A 10 -8.22 10.93 1.26
N MET A 11 -7.54 11.05 0.12
CA MET A 11 -6.39 11.95 -0.01
C MET A 11 -6.75 13.40 0.35
N ARG A 12 -7.88 13.92 -0.16
CA ARG A 12 -8.34 15.30 0.10
C ARG A 12 -8.76 15.55 1.55
N LYS A 13 -9.08 14.51 2.33
CA LYS A 13 -9.26 14.63 3.79
C LYS A 13 -7.95 14.90 4.52
N HIS A 14 -6.83 14.41 4.00
CA HIS A 14 -5.52 14.50 4.66
C HIS A 14 -4.61 15.59 4.07
N THR A 15 -4.93 16.15 2.89
CA THR A 15 -4.16 17.25 2.29
C THR A 15 -5.03 18.23 1.51
N LYS A 16 -4.70 19.53 1.65
CA LYS A 16 -5.26 20.60 0.81
C LYS A 16 -4.40 20.92 -0.42
N ARG A 17 -3.19 20.35 -0.50
CA ARG A 17 -2.24 20.59 -1.60
C ARG A 17 -2.82 20.11 -2.94
N GLN A 18 -2.34 20.69 -4.04
CA GLN A 18 -2.59 20.15 -5.36
C GLN A 18 -1.87 18.81 -5.48
N ILE A 19 -2.55 17.83 -6.09
CA ILE A 19 -1.99 16.53 -6.42
C ILE A 19 -1.67 16.60 -7.90
N GLU A 20 -0.39 16.45 -8.24
CA GLU A 20 0.09 16.56 -9.62
C GLU A 20 -0.20 15.29 -10.42
N GLY A 21 -0.49 15.47 -11.71
CA GLY A 21 -0.63 14.38 -12.69
C GLY A 21 -1.60 13.27 -12.28
N ASP A 22 -1.21 12.04 -12.58
CA ASP A 22 -1.98 10.81 -12.33
C ASP A 22 -1.77 10.26 -10.90
N GLY A 23 -1.40 11.09 -9.93
CA GLY A 23 -1.06 10.65 -8.57
C GLY A 23 -2.15 9.80 -7.87
N VAL A 24 -3.43 10.09 -8.15
CA VAL A 24 -4.56 9.30 -7.64
C VAL A 24 -4.59 7.90 -8.25
N LYS A 25 -4.29 7.80 -9.54
CA LYS A 25 -4.24 6.53 -10.27
C LYS A 25 -3.07 5.69 -9.77
N LEU A 26 -1.87 6.28 -9.63
CA LEU A 26 -0.70 5.62 -9.06
C LEU A 26 -0.98 5.04 -7.67
N LEU A 27 -1.62 5.82 -6.79
CA LEU A 27 -2.00 5.33 -5.47
C LEU A 27 -3.07 4.23 -5.55
N THR A 28 -4.01 4.32 -6.49
CA THR A 28 -5.03 3.30 -6.70
C THR A 28 -4.40 1.98 -7.16
N ASP A 29 -3.49 2.04 -8.13
CA ASP A 29 -2.78 0.87 -8.66
C ASP A 29 -1.91 0.22 -7.56
N TYR A 30 -1.25 1.03 -6.73
CA TYR A 30 -0.49 0.54 -5.58
C TYR A 30 -1.37 -0.15 -4.52
N LEU A 31 -2.54 0.42 -4.22
CA LEU A 31 -3.49 -0.19 -3.29
C LEU A 31 -4.03 -1.52 -3.84
N GLU A 32 -4.29 -1.61 -5.15
CA GLU A 32 -4.72 -2.85 -5.78
C GLU A 32 -3.64 -3.93 -5.70
N TYR A 33 -2.39 -3.58 -5.99
CA TYR A 33 -1.25 -4.47 -5.79
C TYR A 33 -1.14 -4.96 -4.34
N THR A 34 -1.27 -4.04 -3.37
CA THR A 34 -1.20 -4.36 -1.94
C THR A 34 -2.32 -5.31 -1.52
N ILE A 35 -3.54 -5.10 -2.00
CA ILE A 35 -4.68 -6.00 -1.74
C ILE A 35 -4.40 -7.40 -2.31
N GLN A 36 -3.88 -7.49 -3.54
CA GLN A 36 -3.53 -8.77 -4.15
C GLN A 36 -2.48 -9.52 -3.34
N ASP A 37 -1.46 -8.82 -2.84
CA ASP A 37 -0.42 -9.41 -2.02
C ASP A 37 -0.96 -9.91 -0.67
N VAL A 38 -1.75 -9.10 0.03
CA VAL A 38 -2.40 -9.51 1.29
C VAL A 38 -3.26 -10.76 1.11
N VAL A 39 -4.02 -10.84 0.01
CA VAL A 39 -4.83 -12.03 -0.32
C VAL A 39 -3.93 -13.24 -0.54
N LYS A 40 -2.88 -13.11 -1.36
CA LYS A 40 -1.93 -14.20 -1.66
C LYS A 40 -1.25 -14.72 -0.39
N GLN A 41 -0.81 -13.83 0.49
CA GLN A 41 -0.19 -14.21 1.76
C GLN A 41 -1.19 -14.88 2.71
N SER A 42 -2.44 -14.38 2.76
CA SER A 42 -3.51 -14.97 3.55
C SER A 42 -3.83 -16.40 3.10
N GLU A 43 -3.88 -16.65 1.78
CA GLU A 43 -4.05 -18.00 1.22
C GLU A 43 -2.88 -18.93 1.55
N ALA A 44 -1.65 -18.41 1.49
CA ALA A 44 -0.45 -19.16 1.88
C ALA A 44 -0.50 -19.57 3.36
N LEU A 45 -0.89 -18.65 4.26
CA LEU A 45 -1.04 -18.91 5.68
C LEU A 45 -2.12 -19.97 5.95
N LEU A 46 -3.27 -19.89 5.27
CA LEU A 46 -4.33 -20.90 5.38
C LEU A 46 -3.86 -22.27 4.89
N LYS A 47 -3.06 -22.33 3.82
CA LYS A 47 -2.48 -23.58 3.31
C LYS A 47 -1.51 -24.21 4.32
N ILE A 48 -0.64 -23.41 4.94
CA ILE A 48 0.29 -23.87 6.00
C ILE A 48 -0.47 -24.44 7.19
N ASN A 49 -1.58 -23.81 7.58
CA ASN A 49 -2.41 -24.24 8.70
C ASN A 49 -3.35 -25.42 8.38
N GLY A 50 -3.25 -26.01 7.17
CA GLY A 50 -4.11 -27.13 6.75
C GLY A 50 -5.56 -26.74 6.43
N LYS A 51 -5.86 -25.45 6.27
CA LYS A 51 -7.22 -24.90 6.09
C LYS A 51 -7.44 -24.31 4.70
N LYS A 52 -6.99 -25.02 3.66
CA LYS A 52 -6.95 -24.54 2.25
C LYS A 52 -8.30 -24.04 1.70
N ASN A 53 -9.42 -24.55 2.18
CA ASN A 53 -10.77 -24.19 1.71
C ASN A 53 -11.53 -23.26 2.68
N GLN A 54 -10.87 -22.76 3.74
CA GLN A 54 -11.51 -21.84 4.67
C GLN A 54 -11.53 -20.42 4.09
N ARG A 55 -12.61 -19.68 4.36
CA ARG A 55 -12.68 -18.25 4.09
C ARG A 55 -11.54 -17.52 4.83
N ILE A 56 -10.90 -16.56 4.16
CA ILE A 56 -9.94 -15.64 4.79
C ILE A 56 -10.70 -14.85 5.88
N SER A 57 -10.30 -15.04 7.14
CA SER A 57 -10.87 -14.31 8.27
C SER A 57 -10.25 -12.93 8.42
N GLU A 58 -10.94 -12.05 9.15
CA GLU A 58 -10.40 -10.74 9.52
C GLU A 58 -9.09 -10.85 10.30
N ASP A 59 -8.99 -11.82 11.21
CA ASP A 59 -7.75 -12.07 11.99
C ASP A 59 -6.57 -12.49 11.11
N CYS A 60 -6.84 -13.24 10.03
CA CYS A 60 -5.83 -13.62 9.06
C CYS A 60 -5.28 -12.37 8.36
N ILE A 61 -6.17 -11.49 7.89
CA ILE A 61 -5.79 -10.22 7.25
C ILE A 61 -5.01 -9.34 8.22
N LYS A 62 -5.46 -9.22 9.48
CA LYS A 62 -4.75 -8.45 10.52
C LYS A 62 -3.34 -8.99 10.79
N ALA A 63 -3.18 -10.31 10.80
CA ALA A 63 -1.87 -10.93 11.01
C ALA A 63 -0.89 -10.56 9.87
N ILE A 64 -1.34 -10.62 8.62
CA ILE A 64 -0.53 -10.22 7.47
C ILE A 64 -0.21 -8.72 7.50
N ILE A 65 -1.21 -7.86 7.73
CA ILE A 65 -1.00 -6.41 7.82
C ILE A 65 0.02 -6.06 8.89
N LYS A 66 -0.10 -6.67 10.08
CA LYS A 66 0.81 -6.44 11.19
C LYS A 66 2.23 -6.93 10.92
N GLY A 67 2.37 -8.05 10.20
CA GLY A 67 3.66 -8.64 9.88
C GLY A 67 4.45 -7.88 8.82
N GLU A 68 3.76 -7.36 7.80
CA GLU A 68 4.41 -6.85 6.58
C GLU A 68 4.32 -5.32 6.46
N TYR A 69 3.24 -4.70 6.91
CA TYR A 69 2.91 -3.30 6.62
C TYR A 69 2.85 -2.39 7.85
N ASP A 70 2.67 -2.96 9.05
CA ASP A 70 2.72 -2.24 10.33
C ASP A 70 4.15 -2.17 10.90
N THR A 71 5.13 -2.64 10.13
CA THR A 71 6.54 -2.35 10.41
C THR A 71 6.71 -0.84 10.36
N PRO A 72 7.11 -0.17 11.44
CA PRO A 72 7.32 1.27 11.41
C PRO A 72 8.31 1.54 10.29
N VAL A 73 7.85 2.20 9.23
CA VAL A 73 8.74 2.80 8.23
C VAL A 73 9.76 3.57 9.06
N PRO A 74 11.06 3.24 9.00
CA PRO A 74 12.05 3.94 9.80
C PRO A 74 11.82 5.42 9.58
N PHE A 75 11.47 6.11 10.65
CA PHE A 75 11.09 7.51 10.64
C PHE A 75 12.31 8.29 10.14
N MET A 76 12.40 8.54 8.83
CA MET A 76 13.31 9.57 8.32
C MET A 76 12.69 10.92 8.66
N ALA A 77 12.76 11.28 9.95
CA ALA A 77 12.84 12.66 10.37
C ALA A 77 14.10 13.25 9.75
N GLY A 78 13.98 13.80 8.54
CA GLY A 78 15.14 14.32 7.84
C GLY A 78 14.82 14.84 6.45
N GLY A 79 14.00 15.90 6.37
CA GLY A 79 14.09 16.90 5.30
C GLY A 79 13.85 16.44 3.87
N ILE A 80 12.60 16.18 3.49
CA ILE A 80 12.18 16.31 2.07
C ILE A 80 11.56 17.70 1.91
N GLU A 81 12.42 18.70 2.05
CA GLU A 81 12.20 20.01 1.45
C GLU A 81 13.55 20.51 0.95
N LYS A 82 14.04 19.90 -0.13
CA LYS A 82 15.08 20.47 -0.99
C LYS A 82 14.98 19.87 -2.39
N ASP A 83 14.67 20.77 -3.33
CA ASP A 83 14.68 20.68 -4.78
C ASP A 83 13.69 19.74 -5.51
N LYS A 84 12.80 20.39 -6.27
CA LYS A 84 11.77 19.85 -7.17
C LYS A 84 12.31 19.05 -8.38
N GLY A 85 13.55 18.55 -8.31
CA GLY A 85 14.23 17.93 -9.45
C GLY A 85 14.28 16.39 -9.45
N ASN A 86 14.38 15.74 -8.29
CA ASN A 86 14.95 14.37 -8.23
C ASN A 86 14.19 13.35 -7.36
N LEU A 87 12.85 13.41 -7.27
CA LEU A 87 12.09 12.35 -6.57
C LEU A 87 11.89 11.06 -7.39
N VAL A 88 12.47 10.97 -8.60
CA VAL A 88 12.33 9.81 -9.50
C VAL A 88 13.35 8.69 -9.20
N GLU A 89 14.39 8.95 -8.42
CA GLU A 89 15.49 7.96 -8.25
C GLU A 89 15.21 6.81 -7.28
N PHE A 90 14.11 6.83 -6.50
CA PHE A 90 13.79 5.72 -5.59
C PHE A 90 12.85 4.65 -6.15
N ALA A 91 12.40 4.78 -7.40
CA ALA A 91 11.51 3.80 -8.04
C ALA A 91 12.23 2.70 -8.85
N ILE A 92 13.56 2.75 -8.98
CA ILE A 92 14.34 1.74 -9.72
C ILE A 92 15.43 1.17 -8.80
N LEU A 93 15.03 0.23 -7.95
CA LEU A 93 15.94 -0.76 -7.39
C LEU A 93 15.43 -2.15 -7.76
N LYS A 94 15.84 -2.61 -8.94
CA LYS A 94 16.11 -4.01 -9.27
C LYS A 94 16.89 -4.05 -10.58
N GLU A 95 18.21 -4.12 -10.44
CA GLU A 95 19.05 -5.12 -11.12
C GLU A 95 20.18 -5.51 -10.17
#